data_AF-A0A2N2TKD1-F1
#
_entry.id   AF-A0A2N2TKD1-F1
#
_cell.length_a   1.000
_cell.length_b   1.000
_cell.length_c   1.000
_cell.angle_alpha   90.00
_cell.angle_beta   90.00
_cell.angle_gamma   90.00
#
_symmetry.space_group_name_H-M   'P 1'
#
loop_
_entity.id
_entity.type
_entity.pdbx_description
1 polymer ?
#
loop_
_entity_poly.entity_id
_entity_poly.type
_entity_poly.pdbx_seq_one_letter_code
_entity_poly.pdbx_strand_id
1 'polypeptide(L)'
;MRTNIEIDDDLMAAAMAAGGFKTKKEAVEEGLRLVRRRKVYEGLLALRGKLQWDDSDEAWAHARTEEAEPFAVQEPKTSYAARDRRSAAPKAKPATSTKPATRARSKPR
;
A
#
# COMPACT_ATOMS: atom_id res chain seq x y z
N MET A 1 16.59 23.38 -16.54
CA MET A 1 17.17 24.70 -16.85
C MET A 1 18.28 24.99 -15.84
N ARG A 2 19.41 25.58 -16.26
CA ARG A 2 20.44 26.03 -15.32
C ARG A 2 20.14 27.46 -14.92
N THR A 3 20.10 27.71 -13.61
CA THR A 3 19.85 29.04 -13.04
C THR A 3 20.87 29.28 -11.94
N ASN A 4 21.34 30.52 -11.82
CA ASN A 4 22.18 30.96 -10.72
C ASN A 4 21.28 31.67 -9.70
N ILE A 5 21.28 31.17 -8.47
CA ILE A 5 20.48 31.69 -7.35
C ILE A 5 21.35 31.68 -6.10
N GLU A 6 21.18 32.67 -5.23
CA GLU A 6 21.79 32.68 -3.90
C GLU A 6 20.94 31.84 -2.95
N ILE A 7 21.58 30.93 -2.21
CA ILE A 7 20.94 30.03 -1.25
C ILE A 7 21.79 30.06 0.01
N ASP A 8 21.14 30.09 1.17
CA ASP A 8 21.78 29.91 2.47
C ASP A 8 22.50 28.55 2.54
N ASP A 9 23.77 28.56 2.94
CA ASP A 9 24.61 27.37 2.99
C ASP A 9 24.19 26.41 4.12
N ASP A 10 23.72 26.93 5.26
CA ASP A 10 23.23 26.11 6.37
C ASP A 10 21.95 25.38 5.97
N LEU A 11 21.07 26.06 5.23
CA LEU A 11 19.86 25.46 4.67
C LEU A 11 20.20 24.34 3.68
N MET A 12 21.16 24.56 2.78
CA MET A 12 21.59 23.55 1.81
C MET A 12 22.22 22.34 2.52
N ALA A 13 23.06 22.59 3.54
CA ALA A 13 23.67 21.53 4.34
C ALA A 13 22.62 20.69 5.07
N ALA A 14 21.63 21.34 5.69
CA ALA A 14 20.52 20.66 6.34
C ALA A 14 19.69 19.82 5.35
N ALA A 15 19.40 20.35 4.16
CA ALA A 15 18.67 19.62 3.12
C ALA A 15 19.45 18.40 2.61
N MET A 16 20.76 18.55 2.38
CA MET A 16 21.63 17.45 1.95
C MET A 16 21.74 16.37 3.03
N ALA A 17 21.87 16.76 4.31
CA ALA A 17 21.93 15.82 5.43
C ALA A 17 20.61 15.07 5.64
N ALA A 18 19.47 15.79 5.58
CA ALA A 18 18.15 15.19 5.76
C ALA A 18 17.76 14.24 4.63
N GLY A 19 18.11 14.57 3.38
CA GLY A 19 17.78 13.77 2.21
C GLY A 19 18.84 12.76 1.77
N GLY A 20 20.03 12.78 2.39
CA GLY A 20 21.15 11.91 2.00
C GLY A 20 21.65 12.15 0.58
N PHE A 21 21.59 13.40 0.10
CA PHE A 21 21.92 13.75 -1.28
C PHE A 21 23.43 13.88 -1.49
N LYS A 22 23.91 13.44 -2.66
CA LYS A 22 25.34 13.53 -3.01
C LYS A 22 25.68 14.89 -3.61
N THR A 23 24.72 15.54 -4.27
CA THR A 23 24.94 16.81 -4.96
C THR A 23 23.93 17.88 -4.54
N LYS A 24 24.36 19.16 -4.57
CA LYS A 24 23.46 20.31 -4.34
C LYS A 24 22.30 20.34 -5.35
N LYS A 25 22.51 19.88 -6.59
CA LYS A 25 21.46 19.83 -7.63
C LYS A 25 20.34 18.84 -7.25
N GLU A 26 20.69 17.64 -6.80
CA GLU A 26 19.72 16.63 -6.37
C GLU A 26 18.87 17.15 -5.21
N ALA A 27 19.52 17.77 -4.21
CA ALA A 27 18.82 18.35 -3.07
C ALA A 27 17.79 19.42 -3.49
N VAL A 28 18.16 20.28 -4.44
CA VAL A 28 17.25 21.32 -4.97
C VAL A 28 16.11 20.71 -5.78
N GLU A 29 16.39 19.73 -6.65
CA GLU A 29 15.34 19.07 -7.43
C GLU A 29 14.33 18.34 -6.55
N GLU A 30 14.81 17.58 -5.55
CA GLU A 30 13.94 16.89 -4.61
C GLU A 30 13.17 17.85 -3.72
N GLY A 31 13.78 18.95 -3.27
CA GLY A 31 13.10 20.01 -2.56
C GLY A 31 11.94 20.60 -3.36
N LEU A 32 12.15 20.90 -4.65
CA LEU A 32 11.09 21.40 -5.52
C LEU A 32 10.00 20.35 -5.79
N ARG A 33 10.36 19.07 -5.96
CA ARG A 33 9.40 17.96 -6.08
C ARG A 33 8.53 17.86 -4.82
N LEU A 34 9.11 18.02 -3.64
CA LEU A 34 8.38 17.98 -2.37
C LEU A 34 7.38 19.12 -2.26
N VAL A 35 7.77 20.35 -2.64
CA VAL A 35 6.85 21.51 -2.65
C VAL A 35 5.66 21.27 -3.56
N ARG A 36 5.89 20.71 -4.78
CA ARG A 36 4.80 20.33 -5.69
C ARG A 36 3.86 19.32 -5.04
N ARG A 37 4.40 18.26 -4.42
CA ARG A 37 3.59 17.22 -3.75
C ARG A 37 2.76 17.79 -2.60
N ARG A 38 3.33 18.72 -1.83
CA ARG A 38 2.64 19.35 -0.71
C ARG A 38 1.37 20.08 -1.14
N LYS A 39 1.39 20.77 -2.28
CA LYS A 39 0.19 21.43 -2.83
C LYS A 39 -0.92 20.44 -3.21
N VAL A 40 -0.55 19.26 -3.72
CA VAL A 40 -1.52 18.19 -3.99
C VAL A 40 -2.15 17.71 -2.68
N TYR A 41 -1.34 17.49 -1.63
CA TYR A 41 -1.85 17.07 -0.33
C TYR A 41 -2.75 18.13 0.33
N GLU A 42 -2.42 19.42 0.18
CA GLU A 42 -3.30 20.51 0.62
C GLU A 42 -4.66 20.46 -0.09
N GLY A 43 -4.68 20.20 -1.40
CA GLY A 43 -5.91 20.02 -2.16
C GLY A 43 -6.75 18.83 -1.69
N LEU A 44 -6.11 17.69 -1.45
CA LEU A 44 -6.79 16.51 -0.89
C LEU A 44 -7.33 16.79 0.52
N LEU A 45 -6.57 17.48 1.36
CA LEU A 45 -7.01 17.85 2.70
C LEU A 45 -8.19 18.82 2.65
N ALA A 46 -8.26 19.71 1.66
CA ALA A 46 -9.39 20.62 1.46
C ALA A 46 -10.67 19.91 1.01
N LEU A 47 -10.57 18.69 0.48
CA LEU A 47 -11.71 17.81 0.15
C LEU A 47 -12.17 16.98 1.35
N ARG A 48 -11.40 16.95 2.45
CA ARG A 48 -11.78 16.23 3.67
C ARG A 48 -13.14 16.72 4.17
N GLY A 49 -14.08 15.80 4.35
CA GLY A 49 -15.43 16.08 4.83
C GLY A 49 -16.37 16.69 3.80
N LYS A 50 -15.91 16.97 2.57
CA LYS A 50 -16.76 17.39 1.46
C LYS A 50 -17.17 16.23 0.55
N LEU A 51 -16.33 15.20 0.48
CA LEU A 51 -16.61 14.01 -0.31
C LEU A 51 -17.57 13.11 0.46
N GLN A 52 -18.67 12.74 -0.19
CA GLN A 52 -19.55 11.67 0.27
C GLN A 52 -19.02 10.36 -0.31
N TRP A 53 -18.66 9.43 0.57
CA TRP A 53 -18.29 8.08 0.18
C TRP A 53 -19.53 7.21 0.29
N ASP A 54 -19.87 6.50 -0.78
CA ASP A 54 -20.95 5.51 -0.78
C ASP A 54 -20.35 4.12 -0.63
N ASP A 55 -20.61 3.49 0.52
CA ASP A 55 -20.13 2.15 0.85
C ASP A 55 -21.15 1.05 0.50
N SER A 56 -22.21 1.38 -0.25
CA SER A 56 -23.21 0.39 -0.67
C SER A 56 -22.70 -0.55 -1.77
N ASP A 57 -22.99 -1.84 -1.64
CA ASP A 57 -22.61 -2.85 -2.65
C ASP A 57 -23.15 -2.53 -4.06
N GLU A 58 -24.28 -1.82 -4.14
CA GLU A 58 -24.89 -1.34 -5.38
C GLU A 58 -24.00 -0.28 -6.07
N ALA A 59 -23.50 0.72 -5.34
CA ALA A 59 -22.58 1.73 -5.89
C ALA A 59 -21.29 1.09 -6.41
N TRP A 60 -20.73 0.12 -5.69
CA TRP A 60 -19.56 -0.65 -6.14
C TRP A 60 -19.86 -1.54 -7.36
N ALA A 61 -21.09 -2.06 -7.49
CA ALA A 61 -21.51 -2.80 -8.68
C ALA A 61 -21.66 -1.89 -9.91
N HIS A 62 -22.23 -0.70 -9.75
CA HIS A 62 -22.37 0.27 -10.84
C HIS A 62 -21.02 0.80 -11.34
N ALA A 63 -20.09 1.13 -10.44
CA ALA A 63 -18.73 1.58 -10.83
C ALA A 63 -18.00 0.53 -11.70
N ARG A 64 -18.11 -0.77 -11.35
CA ARG A 64 -17.55 -1.85 -12.19
C ARG A 64 -18.25 -2.01 -13.52
N THR A 65 -19.54 -1.69 -13.59
CA THR A 65 -20.33 -1.80 -14.82
C THR A 65 -20.02 -0.64 -15.77
N GLU A 66 -19.78 0.57 -15.24
CA GLU A 66 -19.35 1.74 -16.00
C GLU A 66 -17.91 1.60 -16.54
N GLU A 67 -17.01 0.93 -15.82
CA GLU A 67 -15.67 0.59 -16.30
C GLU A 67 -15.66 -0.59 -17.30
N ALA A 68 -16.75 -1.38 -17.39
CA ALA A 68 -16.79 -2.62 -18.16
C ALA A 68 -17.14 -2.46 -19.66
N GLU A 69 -17.49 -1.26 -20.15
CA GLU A 69 -17.80 -1.04 -21.57
C GLU A 69 -16.73 -0.14 -22.22
N PRO A 70 -15.99 -0.56 -23.29
CA PRO A 70 -16.30 -1.59 -24.29
C PRO A 70 -15.11 -2.52 -24.62
N PHE A 71 -14.59 -3.30 -23.66
CA PHE A 71 -13.66 -4.38 -23.99
C PHE A 71 -14.13 -5.68 -23.36
N ALA A 72 -15.15 -6.28 -23.96
CA ALA A 72 -15.57 -7.64 -23.65
C ALA A 72 -14.45 -8.62 -24.04
N VAL A 73 -13.52 -8.86 -23.13
CA VAL A 73 -12.55 -9.96 -23.25
C VAL A 73 -13.34 -11.26 -23.07
N GLN A 74 -13.64 -11.94 -24.18
CA GLN A 74 -14.18 -13.30 -24.15
C GLN A 74 -13.07 -14.26 -23.71
N GLU A 75 -13.01 -14.52 -22.41
CA GLU A 75 -12.18 -15.61 -21.90
C GLU A 75 -12.75 -16.98 -22.32
N PRO A 76 -11.90 -17.94 -22.70
CA PRO A 76 -12.35 -19.29 -23.02
C PRO A 76 -12.93 -19.96 -21.77
N LYS A 77 -14.16 -20.49 -21.90
CA LYS A 77 -14.90 -21.16 -20.83
C LYS A 77 -14.07 -22.33 -20.27
N THR A 78 -13.53 -22.17 -19.07
CA THR A 78 -12.72 -23.22 -18.42
C THR A 78 -13.57 -24.47 -18.19
N SER A 79 -13.09 -25.64 -18.59
CA SER A 79 -13.83 -26.91 -18.55
C SER A 79 -13.77 -27.65 -17.22
N TYR A 80 -13.08 -27.12 -16.21
CA TYR A 80 -12.85 -27.87 -14.97
C TYR A 80 -13.99 -27.67 -13.96
N ALA A 81 -14.58 -28.78 -13.52
CA ALA A 81 -15.61 -28.79 -12.47
C ALA A 81 -14.97 -28.56 -11.09
N ALA A 82 -15.37 -27.49 -10.41
CA ALA A 82 -15.03 -27.28 -9.00
C ALA A 82 -15.61 -28.42 -8.15
N ARG A 83 -14.74 -29.23 -7.54
CA ARG A 83 -15.16 -30.32 -6.64
C ARG A 83 -15.74 -29.72 -5.37
N ASP A 84 -17.02 -29.98 -5.14
CA ASP A 84 -17.75 -29.59 -3.94
C ASP A 84 -17.15 -30.30 -2.72
N ARG A 85 -16.53 -29.55 -1.80
CA ARG A 85 -15.86 -30.09 -0.59
C ARG A 85 -16.83 -30.52 0.51
N ARG A 86 -18.14 -30.62 0.23
CA ARG A 86 -19.16 -30.93 1.25
C ARG A 86 -19.26 -32.42 1.61
N SER A 87 -18.58 -33.35 0.94
CA SER A 87 -18.71 -34.79 1.21
C SER A 87 -17.56 -35.44 1.99
N ALA A 88 -16.57 -34.68 2.47
CA ALA A 88 -15.47 -35.25 3.25
C ALA A 88 -15.81 -35.29 4.74
N ALA A 89 -16.47 -36.37 5.19
CA ALA A 89 -16.64 -36.68 6.60
C ALA A 89 -15.27 -36.75 7.32
N PRO A 90 -15.09 -36.14 8.51
CA PRO A 90 -13.81 -36.14 9.19
C PRO A 90 -13.56 -37.53 9.80
N LYS A 91 -12.56 -38.27 9.30
CA LYS A 91 -12.04 -39.45 10.00
C LYS A 91 -11.29 -39.00 11.25
N ALA A 92 -11.84 -39.34 12.42
CA ALA A 92 -11.19 -39.17 13.71
C ALA A 92 -9.83 -39.90 13.73
N LYS A 93 -8.77 -39.20 14.16
CA LYS A 93 -7.47 -39.81 14.43
C LYS A 93 -7.38 -40.20 15.92
N PRO A 94 -6.87 -41.39 16.28
CA PRO A 94 -6.71 -41.79 17.66
C PRO A 94 -5.53 -41.06 18.31
N ALA A 95 -5.66 -40.82 19.61
CA ALA A 95 -4.69 -40.12 20.45
C ALA A 95 -3.40 -40.93 20.62
N THR A 96 -2.24 -40.27 20.49
CA THR A 96 -0.95 -40.79 20.95
C THR A 96 -0.10 -39.71 21.63
N SER A 97 0.06 -39.94 22.93
CA SER A 97 1.17 -39.65 23.84
C SER A 97 1.86 -38.27 23.88
N THR A 98 1.55 -37.56 24.97
CA THR A 98 2.34 -36.51 25.62
C THR A 98 3.73 -37.00 26.05
N LYS A 99 4.79 -36.23 25.74
CA LYS A 99 6.02 -36.13 26.56
C LYS A 99 6.37 -34.65 26.75
N PRO A 100 6.68 -34.18 27.97
CA PRO A 100 6.95 -32.77 28.22
C PRO A 100 8.42 -32.44 27.93
N ALA A 101 8.66 -31.40 27.14
CA ALA A 101 9.98 -30.79 27.01
C ALA A 101 10.12 -29.67 28.06
N THR A 102 11.05 -29.86 28.99
CA THR A 102 11.52 -28.89 29.97
C THR A 102 12.06 -27.62 29.29
N ARG A 103 11.51 -26.44 29.61
CA ARG A 103 12.07 -25.15 29.22
C ARG A 103 12.66 -24.44 30.44
N ALA A 104 13.99 -24.44 30.51
CA ALA A 104 14.75 -23.61 31.44
C ALA A 104 14.45 -22.12 31.14
N ARG A 105 14.07 -21.37 32.17
CA ARG A 105 13.76 -19.94 32.10
C ARG A 105 14.95 -19.19 32.71
N SER A 106 15.70 -18.50 31.85
CA SER A 106 16.73 -17.55 32.26
C SER A 106 16.12 -16.40 33.05
N LYS A 107 16.75 -16.04 34.17
CA LYS A 107 16.41 -14.90 35.03
C LYS A 107 16.87 -13.59 34.39
N PRO A 108 16.14 -12.47 34.53
CA PRO A 108 16.71 -11.15 34.34
C PRO A 108 17.42 -10.71 35.63
N ARG A 109 18.49 -9.93 35.47
CA ARG A 109 19.20 -9.23 36.53
C ARG A 109 19.11 -7.74 36.27
#